data_AF-A0A6A4GF91-F1
#
_entry.id   AF-A0A6A4GF91-F1
#
_cell.length_a   1.000
_cell.length_b   1.000
_cell.length_c   1.000
_cell.angle_alpha   90.00
_cell.angle_beta   90.00
_cell.angle_gamma   90.00
#
_symmetry.space_group_name_H-M   'P 1'
#
loop_
_entity.id
_entity.type
_entity.pdbx_description
1 polymer ?
#
loop_
_entity_poly.entity_id
_entity_poly.type
_entity_poly.pdbx_seq_one_letter_code
_entity_poly.pdbx_strand_id
1 'polypeptide(L)'
;SLSDETRLRITHATEEIANFFKRMNLSDKLSRNMAIWKGNAANKAKTADYLIGKSERPGSPCASFVTIDQEDWDLIRRDKNLFDSLKNDITPDRLVWMARLNQQEAE
;
A
#
# COMPACT_ATOMS: atom_id res chain seq x y z
N SER A 1 2.81 -21.46 22.26
CA SER A 1 1.80 -20.38 22.36
C SER A 1 2.26 -19.21 21.50
N LEU A 2 1.37 -18.32 21.03
CA LEU A 2 1.76 -17.04 20.40
C LEU A 2 2.44 -16.07 21.40
N SER A 3 2.40 -16.39 22.69
CA SER A 3 2.99 -15.65 23.81
C SER A 3 4.36 -16.17 24.26
N ASP A 4 5.03 -17.02 23.47
CA ASP A 4 6.33 -17.59 23.83
C ASP A 4 7.48 -16.65 23.42
N GLU A 5 8.11 -16.01 24.40
CA GLU A 5 9.19 -15.04 24.21
C GLU A 5 10.49 -15.68 23.67
N THR A 6 10.63 -17.01 23.76
CA THR A 6 11.80 -17.74 23.23
C THR A 6 11.66 -18.09 21.75
N ARG A 7 10.50 -17.84 21.15
CA ARG A 7 10.23 -18.15 19.75
C ARG A 7 10.92 -17.12 18.85
N LEU A 8 11.90 -17.56 18.08
CA LEU A 8 12.49 -16.77 16.99
C LEU A 8 11.37 -16.21 16.11
N ARG A 9 11.21 -14.88 16.11
CA ARG A 9 10.33 -14.19 15.18
C ARG A 9 10.91 -14.38 13.78
N ILE A 10 10.37 -15.34 13.03
CA ILE A 10 10.66 -15.46 11.61
C ILE A 10 9.90 -14.33 10.91
N THR A 11 10.51 -13.16 10.84
CA THR A 11 10.08 -12.12 9.92
C THR A 11 10.72 -12.42 8.57
N HIS A 12 9.92 -12.64 7.52
CA HIS A 12 10.45 -12.82 6.17
C HIS A 12 11.17 -11.57 5.63
N ALA A 13 11.02 -10.43 6.29
CA ALA A 13 11.80 -9.23 6.05
C ALA A 13 12.98 -9.19 7.03
N THR A 14 14.19 -9.09 6.48
CA THR A 14 15.39 -8.81 7.28
C THR A 14 15.42 -7.34 7.70
N GLU A 15 16.23 -7.00 8.71
CA GLU A 15 16.38 -5.60 9.13
C GLU A 15 16.89 -4.70 7.99
N GLU A 16 17.73 -5.23 7.11
CA GLU A 16 18.22 -4.52 5.93
C GLU A 16 17.07 -4.17 4.99
N ILE A 17 16.13 -5.09 4.76
CA ILE A 17 14.95 -4.86 3.92
C ILE A 17 14.03 -3.82 4.57
N ALA A 18 13.80 -3.91 5.88
CA ALA A 18 13.00 -2.92 6.60
C ALA A 18 13.63 -1.52 6.54
N ASN A 19 14.95 -1.44 6.74
CA ASN A 19 15.70 -0.19 6.67
C ASN A 19 15.74 0.40 5.25
N PHE A 20 15.79 -0.44 4.21
CA PHE A 20 15.67 -0.01 2.82
C PHE A 20 14.36 0.73 2.58
N PHE A 21 13.22 0.15 2.97
CA PHE A 21 11.91 0.79 2.79
C PHE A 21 11.73 2.04 3.65
N LYS A 22 12.31 2.08 4.86
CA LYS A 22 12.28 3.28 5.71
C LYS A 22 13.01 4.46 5.07
N ARG A 23 14.15 4.22 4.42
CA ARG A 23 14.98 5.24 3.77
C ARG A 23 14.48 5.67 2.39
N MET A 24 13.50 4.97 1.84
CA MET A 24 12.87 5.32 0.57
C MET A 24 12.17 6.68 0.69
N ASN A 25 12.35 7.55 -0.30
CA ASN A 25 11.64 8.83 -0.30
C ASN A 25 10.13 8.63 -0.56
N LEU A 26 9.33 9.63 -0.20
CA LEU A 26 7.87 9.55 -0.27
C LEU A 26 7.35 9.31 -1.69
N SER A 27 7.95 9.95 -2.69
CA SER A 27 7.58 9.77 -4.11
C SER A 27 7.76 8.32 -4.54
N ASP A 28 8.91 7.72 -4.25
CA ASP A 28 9.23 6.33 -4.59
C ASP A 28 8.30 5.35 -3.85
N LYS A 29 7.99 5.62 -2.57
CA LYS A 29 7.02 4.81 -1.80
C LYS A 29 5.64 4.83 -2.49
N LEU A 30 5.17 6.00 -2.92
CA LEU A 30 3.88 6.15 -3.59
C LEU A 30 3.86 5.42 -4.93
N SER A 31 4.85 5.66 -5.81
CA SER A 31 4.92 4.97 -7.10
C SER A 31 5.02 3.45 -6.94
N ARG A 32 5.76 2.96 -5.94
CA ARG A 32 5.82 1.52 -5.62
C ARG A 32 4.47 0.98 -5.17
N ASN A 33 3.76 1.70 -4.31
CA ASN A 33 2.41 1.32 -3.87
C ASN A 33 1.40 1.32 -5.03
N MET A 34 1.48 2.28 -5.94
CA MET A 34 0.66 2.29 -7.16
C MET A 34 0.93 1.07 -8.04
N ALA A 35 2.20 0.69 -8.24
CA ALA A 35 2.57 -0.51 -8.99
C ALA A 35 2.04 -1.79 -8.33
N ILE A 36 2.18 -1.91 -7.00
CA ILE A 36 1.62 -3.02 -6.21
C ILE A 36 0.10 -3.06 -6.33
N TRP A 37 -0.58 -1.92 -6.27
CA TRP A 37 -2.02 -1.83 -6.39
C TRP A 37 -2.50 -2.35 -7.76
N LYS A 38 -1.86 -1.92 -8.85
CA LYS A 38 -2.14 -2.40 -10.21
C LYS A 38 -1.93 -3.91 -10.34
N GLY A 39 -0.81 -4.42 -9.80
CA GLY A 39 -0.51 -5.86 -9.80
C GLY A 39 -1.55 -6.67 -9.02
N ASN A 40 -1.92 -6.21 -7.83
CA ASN A 40 -2.94 -6.84 -7.00
C ASN A 40 -4.33 -6.80 -7.67
N ALA A 41 -4.70 -5.71 -8.34
CA ALA A 41 -5.95 -5.61 -9.08
C ALA A 41 -5.99 -6.60 -10.25
N ALA A 42 -4.90 -6.74 -11.01
CA ALA A 42 -4.79 -7.73 -12.07
C ALA A 42 -4.89 -9.18 -11.54
N ASN A 43 -4.27 -9.47 -10.40
CA ASN A 43 -4.37 -10.79 -9.76
C ASN A 43 -5.78 -11.08 -9.24
N LYS A 44 -6.49 -10.07 -8.72
CA LYS A 44 -7.90 -10.20 -8.34
C LYS A 44 -8.78 -10.53 -9.54
N ALA A 45 -8.55 -9.89 -10.70
CA ALA A 45 -9.28 -10.21 -11.93
C ALA A 45 -9.06 -11.67 -12.36
N LYS A 46 -7.80 -12.13 -12.39
CA LYS A 46 -7.48 -13.55 -12.68
C LYS A 46 -8.13 -14.52 -11.69
N THR A 47 -8.18 -14.13 -10.42
CA THR A 47 -8.83 -14.93 -9.37
C THR A 47 -10.34 -15.01 -9.61
N ALA A 48 -10.98 -13.91 -10.01
CA ALA A 48 -12.39 -13.91 -10.37
C ALA A 48 -12.67 -14.85 -11.56
N ASP A 49 -11.82 -14.83 -12.60
CA ASP A 49 -11.92 -15.74 -13.75
C ASP A 49 -11.77 -17.22 -13.35
N TYR A 50 -10.85 -17.52 -12.43
CA TYR A 50 -10.70 -18.88 -11.88
C TYR A 50 -11.95 -19.33 -11.11
N LEU A 51 -12.51 -18.45 -10.28
CA LEU A 51 -13.71 -18.77 -9.48
C LEU A 51 -14.95 -19.07 -10.33
N ILE A 52 -14.99 -18.57 -11.57
CA ILE A 52 -16.06 -18.87 -12.55
C ILE A 52 -15.66 -19.96 -13.56
N GLY A 53 -14.56 -20.68 -13.30
CA GLY A 53 -14.12 -21.84 -14.10
C GLY A 53 -13.52 -21.50 -15.47
N LYS A 54 -13.12 -20.25 -15.71
CA LYS A 54 -12.57 -19.80 -17.01
C LYS A 54 -11.04 -19.93 -17.12
N SER A 55 -10.34 -20.16 -16.01
CA SER A 55 -8.87 -20.22 -15.99
C SER A 55 -8.37 -21.18 -14.91
N GLU A 56 -7.09 -21.56 -15.00
CA GLU A 56 -6.40 -22.29 -13.94
C GLU A 56 -6.18 -21.41 -12.70
N ARG A 57 -6.03 -22.05 -11.53
CA ARG A 57 -5.85 -21.34 -10.25
C ARG A 57 -4.62 -20.42 -10.32
N PRO A 58 -4.78 -19.09 -10.20
CA PRO A 58 -3.63 -18.20 -10.18
C PRO A 58 -2.83 -18.41 -8.89
N GLY A 59 -1.50 -18.23 -9.00
CA GLY A 59 -0.62 -18.18 -7.84
C GLY A 59 -1.03 -17.07 -6.86
N SER A 60 -1.00 -17.36 -5.57
CA SER A 60 -1.47 -16.47 -4.50
C SER A 60 -0.29 -15.80 -3.79
N PRO A 61 0.14 -14.63 -4.27
CA PRO A 61 0.30 -13.56 -3.29
C PRO A 61 -0.19 -12.20 -3.80
N CYS A 62 -1.04 -11.56 -2.99
CA CYS A 62 -1.13 -10.10 -3.00
C CYS A 62 0.16 -9.57 -2.36
N ALA A 63 0.83 -8.65 -3.04
CA ALA A 63 1.95 -7.94 -2.43
C ALA A 63 1.42 -6.89 -1.45
N SER A 64 2.08 -6.76 -0.30
CA SER A 64 1.79 -5.73 0.70
C SER A 64 2.33 -4.38 0.24
N PHE A 65 1.62 -3.30 0.58
CA PHE A 65 2.11 -1.94 0.36
C PHE A 65 3.28 -1.61 1.29
N VAL A 66 4.15 -0.73 0.81
CA VAL A 66 5.15 -0.03 1.61
C VAL A 66 4.43 0.96 2.53
N THR A 67 4.77 0.92 3.80
CA THR A 67 4.19 1.84 4.79
C THR A 67 4.61 3.29 4.50
N ILE A 68 3.63 4.18 4.53
CA ILE A 68 3.80 5.64 4.51
C ILE A 68 3.24 6.15 5.83
N ASP A 69 4.02 6.96 6.53
CA ASP A 69 3.71 7.44 7.87
C ASP A 69 2.54 8.44 7.84
N GLN A 70 1.85 8.61 8.98
CA GLN A 70 0.66 9.44 9.03
C GLN A 70 0.99 10.92 8.79
N GLU A 71 2.16 11.36 9.28
CA GLU A 71 2.66 12.72 9.09
C GLU A 71 2.88 13.05 7.60
N ASP A 72 3.40 12.09 6.82
CA ASP A 72 3.56 12.22 5.37
C ASP A 72 2.19 12.35 4.68
N TRP A 73 1.20 11.57 5.11
CA TRP A 73 -0.15 11.66 4.58
C TRP A 73 -0.82 12.99 4.89
N ASP A 74 -0.65 13.51 6.11
CA ASP A 74 -1.17 14.80 6.51
C ASP A 74 -0.47 15.94 5.77
N LEU A 75 0.84 15.83 5.53
CA LEU A 75 1.60 16.78 4.71
C LEU A 75 1.07 16.82 3.27
N ILE A 76 0.92 15.66 2.61
CA ILE A 76 0.34 15.57 1.26
C ILE A 76 -1.05 16.20 1.23
N ARG A 77 -1.89 15.92 2.23
CA ARG A 77 -3.29 16.37 2.24
C ARG A 77 -3.42 17.89 2.42
N ARG A 78 -2.54 18.50 3.21
CA ARG A 78 -2.59 19.93 3.56
C ARG A 78 -1.86 20.82 2.55
N ASP A 79 -0.81 20.32 1.92
CA ASP A 79 -0.08 21.06 0.88
C ASP A 79 -0.64 20.76 -0.50
N LYS A 80 -1.36 21.74 -1.07
CA LYS A 80 -1.97 21.63 -2.40
C LYS A 80 -0.95 21.39 -3.51
N ASN A 81 0.22 22.04 -3.47
CA ASN A 81 1.23 21.89 -4.51
C ASN A 81 1.84 20.48 -4.44
N LEU A 82 2.13 20.01 -3.22
CA LEU A 82 2.61 18.66 -3.00
C LEU A 82 1.59 17.62 -3.46
N PHE A 83 0.32 17.78 -3.07
CA PHE A 83 -0.77 16.93 -3.55
C PHE A 83 -0.83 16.89 -5.07
N ASP A 84 -0.85 18.05 -5.73
CA ASP A 84 -0.95 18.12 -7.19
C ASP A 84 0.24 17.45 -7.90
N SER A 85 1.42 17.50 -7.29
CA SER A 85 2.62 16.83 -7.80
C SER A 85 2.60 15.31 -7.63
N LEU A 86 1.97 14.78 -6.57
CA LEU A 86 2.02 13.36 -6.19
C LEU A 86 0.73 12.58 -6.47
N LYS A 87 -0.40 13.25 -6.72
CA LYS A 87 -1.74 12.63 -6.80
C LYS A 87 -1.86 11.47 -7.78
N ASN A 88 -1.05 11.46 -8.85
CA ASN A 88 -1.05 10.40 -9.86
C ASN A 88 -0.42 9.09 -9.37
N ASP A 89 0.38 9.15 -8.30
CA ASP A 89 1.00 7.99 -7.65
C ASP A 89 0.26 7.54 -6.38
N ILE A 90 -0.79 8.26 -5.97
CA ILE A 90 -1.63 7.87 -4.83
C ILE A 90 -2.68 6.85 -5.29
N THR A 91 -2.72 5.69 -4.63
CA THR A 91 -3.71 4.65 -4.94
C THR A 91 -5.15 5.16 -4.80
N PRO A 92 -6.12 4.73 -5.64
CA PRO A 92 -7.49 5.23 -5.59
C PRO A 92 -8.15 5.16 -4.20
N ASP A 93 -7.92 4.06 -3.48
CA ASP A 93 -8.46 3.87 -2.12
C ASP A 93 -7.98 4.96 -1.14
N ARG A 94 -6.75 5.44 -1.31
CA ARG A 94 -6.18 6.52 -0.48
C ARG A 94 -6.69 7.90 -0.88
N LEU A 95 -6.93 8.15 -2.17
CA LEU A 95 -7.60 9.38 -2.61
C LEU A 95 -9.02 9.50 -2.03
N VAL A 96 -9.77 8.40 -2.02
CA VAL A 96 -11.11 8.35 -1.40
C VAL A 96 -11.04 8.60 0.10
N TRP A 97 -10.08 7.99 0.80
CA TRP A 97 -9.85 8.23 2.22
C TRP A 97 -9.52 9.70 2.52
N MET A 98 -8.62 10.33 1.75
CA MET A 98 -8.29 11.75 1.90
C MET A 98 -9.51 12.66 1.70
N ALA A 99 -10.30 12.40 0.65
CA ALA A 99 -11.51 13.18 0.38
C ALA A 99 -12.53 13.11 1.53
N ARG A 100 -12.70 11.93 2.14
CA ARG A 100 -13.58 11.74 3.31
C ARG A 100 -13.09 12.50 4.54
N LEU A 101 -11.78 12.46 4.83
CA LEU A 101 -11.22 13.22 5.94
C LEU A 101 -11.39 14.73 5.74
N ASN A 102 -11.16 15.23 4.53
CA ASN A 102 -11.35 16.65 4.24
C ASN A 102 -12.82 17.09 4.40
N GLN A 103 -13.80 16.22 4.13
CA GLN A 103 -15.21 16.49 4.38
C GLN A 103 -15.50 16.57 5.88
N GLN A 104 -15.00 15.62 6.67
CA GLN A 104 -15.19 15.56 8.12
C GLN A 104 -14.58 16.76 8.86
N GLU A 105 -13.47 17.32 8.37
CA GLU A 105 -12.83 18.49 8.97
C GLU A 105 -13.49 19.82 8.59
N ALA A 106 -14.35 19.83 7.56
CA ALA A 106 -15.08 21.01 7.13
C ALA A 106 -16.45 21.17 7.82
N GLU A 107 -16.88 20.13 8.54
CA GLU A 107 -18.09 20.07 9.38
C GLU A 107 -17.79 20.52 10.82
#